data_AF-A0A6S6Y6P9-F1
#
_entry.id   AF-A0A6S6Y6P9-F1
#
_cell.length_a   1.000
_cell.length_b   1.000
_cell.length_c   1.000
_cell.angle_alpha   90.00
_cell.angle_beta   90.00
_cell.angle_gamma   90.00
#
_symmetry.space_group_name_H-M   'P 1'
#
loop_
_entity.id
_entity.type
_entity.pdbx_description
1 polymer ?
#
loop_
_entity_poly.entity_id
_entity_poly.type
_entity_poly.pdbx_seq_one_letter_code
_entity_poly.pdbx_strand_id
1 'polypeptide(L)'
;MISPYTAGEAFALGCTSVIAIAIRLNMVQLALFSYSVLLGLFVGEIISLYILAVPLWLARSWIDDSQMTFKAYTRQDKLNYLRRFEEIVSSLSPRCVHCYELYSGSRRLALLRYLFHNNSCSTCDFRSQDQAFRPQLVTIIGTTYVVVSGGLEPKTLIGLFQLWLLIAIAFISVRQHLVPNVLTYPLLWGNLLASAFGLAVPIESAVIGAVVGYMGQWLILIISRFTIKQELVGYGSFMAGAAIGAMLGWEQGCLAIAFAYILKLGENMVRYRKLLGPTQLVPLGHWLVMSALSIGMLHG
;
A
#
# COMPACT_ATOMS: atom_id res chain seq x y z
N MET A 1 55.96 36.74 -26.10
CA MET A 1 55.35 35.62 -26.86
C MET A 1 54.83 34.62 -25.85
N ILE A 2 53.51 34.64 -25.58
CA ILE A 2 52.86 33.66 -24.70
C ILE A 2 52.34 32.56 -25.64
N SER A 3 52.81 31.33 -25.41
CA SER A 3 52.49 30.16 -26.24
C SER A 3 50.97 29.91 -26.30
N PRO A 4 50.37 29.71 -27.50
CA PRO A 4 48.94 29.44 -27.65
C PRO A 4 48.54 28.00 -27.29
N TYR A 5 49.48 27.15 -26.84
CA TYR A 5 49.24 25.72 -26.63
C TYR A 5 48.61 25.35 -25.28
N THR A 6 48.50 26.26 -24.32
CA THR A 6 48.01 25.93 -22.96
C THR A 6 46.48 25.96 -22.82
N ALA A 7 45.76 26.63 -23.72
CA ALA A 7 44.30 26.75 -23.64
C ALA A 7 43.56 25.48 -24.13
N GLY A 8 44.11 24.76 -25.12
CA GLY A 8 43.51 23.55 -25.69
C GLY A 8 43.55 22.33 -24.75
N GLU A 9 44.66 22.17 -24.02
CA GLU A 9 44.83 21.05 -23.09
C GLU A 9 43.95 21.19 -21.83
N ALA A 10 43.78 22.41 -21.31
CA ALA A 10 42.87 22.70 -20.20
C ALA A 10 41.39 22.43 -20.58
N PHE A 11 41.00 22.71 -21.82
CA PHE A 11 39.65 22.43 -22.32
C PHE A 11 39.39 20.93 -22.51
N ALA A 12 40.39 20.17 -22.97
CA ALA A 12 40.31 18.71 -23.11
C ALA A 12 40.28 17.97 -21.76
N LEU A 13 41.04 18.44 -20.76
CA LEU A 13 40.98 17.94 -19.37
C LEU A 13 39.63 18.28 -18.70
N GLY A 14 39.08 19.47 -18.98
CA GLY A 14 37.73 19.84 -18.53
C GLY A 14 36.64 18.95 -19.15
N CYS A 15 36.69 18.72 -20.46
CA CYS A 15 35.69 17.93 -21.18
C CYS A 15 35.70 16.45 -20.78
N THR A 16 36.88 15.86 -20.55
CA THR A 16 37.01 14.48 -20.04
C THR A 16 36.49 14.34 -18.61
N SER A 17 36.67 15.35 -17.76
CA SER A 17 36.10 15.37 -16.40
C SER A 17 34.57 15.48 -16.39
N VAL A 18 33.99 16.31 -17.26
CA VAL A 18 32.53 16.49 -17.38
C VAL A 18 31.86 15.23 -17.93
N ILE A 19 32.46 14.60 -18.96
CA ILE A 19 31.97 13.33 -19.51
C ILE A 19 32.09 12.21 -18.48
N ALA A 20 33.20 12.12 -17.73
CA ALA A 20 33.36 11.14 -16.67
C ALA A 20 32.35 11.33 -15.52
N ILE A 21 32.05 12.58 -15.15
CA ILE A 21 31.01 12.92 -14.17
C ILE A 21 29.62 12.54 -14.69
N ALA A 22 29.30 12.86 -15.94
CA ALA A 22 28.02 12.50 -16.57
C ALA A 22 27.83 10.98 -16.66
N ILE A 23 28.87 10.23 -17.04
CA ILE A 23 28.85 8.76 -17.05
C ILE A 23 28.67 8.21 -15.64
N ARG A 24 29.39 8.75 -14.64
CA ARG A 24 29.22 8.33 -13.24
C ARG A 24 27.82 8.61 -12.71
N LEU A 25 27.23 9.77 -13.01
CA LEU A 25 25.86 10.13 -12.64
C LEU A 25 24.84 9.17 -13.27
N ASN A 26 25.00 8.84 -14.55
CA ASN A 26 24.12 7.91 -15.24
C ASN A 26 24.24 6.47 -14.70
N MET A 27 25.45 6.04 -14.34
CA MET A 27 25.68 4.73 -13.71
C MET A 27 25.06 4.63 -12.32
N VAL A 28 25.11 5.70 -11.51
CA VAL A 28 24.46 5.76 -10.19
C VAL A 28 22.94 5.71 -10.34
N GLN A 29 22.36 6.45 -11.28
CA GLN A 29 20.92 6.42 -11.54
C GLN A 29 20.45 5.03 -12.01
N LEU A 30 21.21 4.37 -12.89
CA LEU A 30 20.92 3.00 -13.33
C LEU A 30 21.03 1.99 -12.18
N ALA A 31 22.01 2.16 -11.29
CA ALA A 31 22.17 1.34 -10.10
C ALA A 31 21.00 1.52 -9.11
N LEU A 32 20.55 2.76 -8.88
CA LEU A 32 19.39 3.05 -8.04
C LEU A 32 18.10 2.45 -8.62
N PHE A 33 17.90 2.59 -9.94
CA PHE A 33 16.73 2.01 -10.63
C PHE A 33 16.72 0.49 -10.54
N SER A 34 17.85 -0.17 -10.81
CA SER A 34 17.92 -1.63 -10.72
C SER A 34 17.72 -2.12 -9.29
N TYR A 35 18.31 -1.44 -8.31
CA TYR A 35 18.10 -1.73 -6.89
C TYR A 35 16.63 -1.55 -6.47
N SER A 36 15.98 -0.45 -6.88
CA SER A 36 14.58 -0.19 -6.52
C SER A 36 13.61 -1.21 -7.12
N VAL A 37 13.88 -1.70 -8.33
CA VAL A 37 13.10 -2.76 -8.97
C VAL A 37 13.23 -4.07 -8.19
N LEU A 38 14.46 -4.45 -7.80
CA LEU A 38 14.70 -5.66 -7.01
C LEU A 38 14.06 -5.57 -5.62
N LEU A 39 14.20 -4.42 -4.96
CA LEU A 39 13.57 -4.14 -3.67
C LEU A 39 12.04 -4.23 -3.78
N GLY A 40 11.46 -3.58 -4.79
CA GLY A 40 10.02 -3.60 -5.03
C GLY A 40 9.49 -5.00 -5.37
N LEU A 41 10.27 -5.83 -6.07
CA LEU A 41 9.94 -7.23 -6.34
C LEU A 41 9.89 -8.05 -5.05
N PHE A 42 10.91 -7.91 -4.20
CA PHE A 42 11.03 -8.60 -2.91
C PHE A 42 9.92 -8.17 -1.95
N VAL A 43 9.77 -6.86 -1.72
CA VAL A 43 8.75 -6.33 -0.81
C VAL A 43 7.34 -6.59 -1.36
N GLY A 44 7.14 -6.51 -2.67
CA GLY A 44 5.87 -6.79 -3.32
C GLY A 44 5.40 -8.24 -3.13
N GLU A 45 6.32 -9.20 -3.04
CA GLU A 45 6.02 -10.59 -2.69
C GLU A 45 5.48 -10.67 -1.25
N ILE A 46 6.15 -10.02 -0.30
CA ILE A 46 5.75 -9.97 1.12
C ILE A 46 4.38 -9.31 1.27
N ILE A 47 4.17 -8.14 0.64
CA ILE A 47 2.89 -7.43 0.67
C ILE A 47 1.77 -8.30 0.08
N SER A 48 2.04 -9.00 -1.02
CA SER A 48 1.05 -9.89 -1.65
C SER A 48 0.59 -11.01 -0.71
N LEU A 49 1.52 -11.59 0.06
CA LEU A 49 1.21 -12.56 1.10
C LEU A 49 0.42 -11.91 2.24
N TYR A 50 0.83 -10.72 2.68
CA TYR A 50 0.17 -9.99 3.78
C TYR A 50 -1.29 -9.62 3.45
N ILE A 51 -1.56 -9.23 2.19
CA ILE A 51 -2.91 -8.93 1.71
C ILE A 51 -3.84 -10.15 1.82
N LEU A 52 -3.30 -11.36 1.66
CA LEU A 52 -4.06 -12.61 1.84
C LEU A 52 -4.17 -12.99 3.32
N ALA A 53 -3.11 -12.73 4.09
CA ALA A 53 -2.95 -13.15 5.48
C ALA A 53 -3.84 -12.39 6.47
N VAL A 54 -3.76 -11.05 6.43
CA VAL A 54 -4.35 -10.19 7.46
C VAL A 54 -5.84 -10.40 7.65
N PRO A 55 -6.66 -10.48 6.58
CA PRO A 55 -8.10 -10.67 6.76
C PRO A 55 -8.44 -11.97 7.47
N LEU A 56 -7.64 -13.01 7.24
CA LEU A 56 -7.84 -14.33 7.85
C LEU A 56 -7.45 -14.33 9.33
N TRP A 57 -6.32 -13.70 9.67
CA TRP A 57 -5.92 -13.51 11.06
C TRP A 57 -6.97 -12.72 11.84
N LEU A 58 -7.50 -11.65 11.24
CA LEU A 58 -8.57 -10.86 11.85
C LEU A 58 -9.86 -11.68 12.00
N ALA A 59 -10.28 -12.40 10.96
CA ALA A 59 -11.46 -13.25 11.03
C ALA A 59 -11.34 -14.34 12.12
N ARG A 60 -10.14 -14.91 12.30
CA ARG A 60 -9.87 -15.86 13.37
C ARG A 60 -9.96 -15.20 14.75
N SER A 61 -9.27 -14.06 14.94
CA SER A 61 -9.31 -13.35 16.23
C SER A 61 -10.73 -13.02 16.67
N TRP A 62 -11.60 -12.63 15.73
CA TRP A 62 -13.01 -12.34 16.02
C TRP A 62 -13.80 -13.60 16.43
N ILE A 63 -13.47 -14.76 15.85
CA ILE A 63 -14.08 -16.03 16.24
C ILE A 63 -13.63 -16.40 17.65
N ASP A 64 -12.34 -16.25 17.95
CA ASP A 64 -11.79 -16.57 19.27
C ASP A 64 -12.39 -15.63 20.35
N ASP A 65 -12.48 -14.32 20.07
CA ASP A 65 -13.08 -13.31 20.98
C ASP A 65 -14.59 -13.55 21.20
N SER A 66 -15.32 -13.91 20.14
CA SER A 66 -16.76 -14.21 20.25
C SER A 66 -17.04 -15.52 21.00
N GLN A 67 -16.15 -16.52 20.89
CA GLN A 67 -16.24 -17.77 21.65
C GLN A 67 -15.95 -17.60 23.14
N MET A 68 -15.07 -16.65 23.52
CA MET A 68 -14.88 -16.29 24.93
C MET A 68 -16.13 -15.62 25.53
N THR A 69 -16.95 -14.97 24.70
CA THR A 69 -18.13 -14.21 25.13
C THR A 69 -19.42 -15.03 25.14
N PHE A 70 -19.55 -16.04 24.26
CA PHE A 70 -20.68 -16.96 24.20
C PHE A 70 -20.20 -18.43 24.26
N LYS A 71 -20.37 -19.08 25.43
CA LYS A 71 -20.25 -20.55 25.50
C LYS A 71 -21.37 -21.18 24.67
N ALA A 72 -20.98 -22.06 23.75
CA ALA A 72 -21.79 -22.88 22.84
C ALA A 72 -22.14 -22.25 21.48
N TYR A 73 -21.40 -22.65 20.43
CA TYR A 73 -21.98 -23.33 19.27
C TYR A 73 -20.90 -24.06 18.45
N THR A 74 -21.13 -25.33 18.17
CA THR A 74 -20.25 -26.25 17.47
C THR A 74 -20.05 -25.81 16.01
N ARG A 75 -18.82 -25.46 15.63
CA ARG A 75 -18.42 -25.37 14.21
C ARG A 75 -16.93 -25.68 14.02
N GLN A 76 -16.51 -26.85 14.49
CA GLN A 76 -15.14 -27.37 14.33
C GLN A 76 -14.65 -27.29 12.88
N ASP A 77 -15.53 -27.49 11.89
CA ASP A 77 -15.16 -27.46 10.46
C ASP A 77 -14.71 -26.08 9.95
N LYS A 78 -15.32 -24.99 10.44
CA LYS A 78 -14.95 -23.63 10.03
C LYS A 78 -13.61 -23.22 10.66
N LEU A 79 -13.37 -23.64 11.90
CA LEU A 79 -12.07 -23.49 12.58
C LEU A 79 -10.98 -24.33 11.90
N ASN A 80 -11.27 -25.56 11.50
CA ASN A 80 -10.34 -26.43 10.79
C ASN A 80 -9.96 -25.87 9.40
N TYR A 81 -10.93 -25.28 8.68
CA TYR A 81 -10.68 -24.59 7.41
C TYR A 81 -9.74 -23.39 7.59
N LEU A 82 -10.00 -22.53 8.60
CA LEU A 82 -9.15 -21.37 8.89
C LEU A 82 -7.75 -21.79 9.35
N ARG A 83 -7.64 -22.83 10.19
CA ARG A 83 -6.35 -23.35 10.69
C ARG A 83 -5.48 -23.88 9.54
N ARG A 84 -6.08 -24.61 8.58
CA ARG A 84 -5.38 -25.10 7.39
C ARG A 84 -4.95 -23.96 6.46
N PHE A 85 -5.75 -22.89 6.37
CA PHE A 85 -5.38 -21.71 5.60
C PHE A 85 -4.27 -20.89 6.26
N GLU A 86 -4.21 -20.87 7.59
CA GLU A 86 -3.15 -20.22 8.35
C GLU A 86 -1.81 -20.93 8.24
N GLU A 87 -1.78 -22.25 8.13
CA GLU A 87 -0.57 -23.02 7.79
C GLU A 87 -0.01 -22.63 6.40
N ILE A 88 -0.89 -22.33 5.43
CA ILE A 88 -0.50 -21.86 4.11
C ILE A 88 0.18 -20.50 4.21
N VAL A 89 -0.45 -19.58 4.94
CA VAL A 89 -0.06 -18.18 5.07
C VAL A 89 1.17 -18.00 5.96
N SER A 90 1.28 -18.75 7.06
CA SER A 90 2.36 -18.64 8.05
C SER A 90 3.71 -19.06 7.50
N SER A 91 3.73 -19.91 6.48
CA SER A 91 4.96 -20.38 5.86
C SER A 91 5.68 -19.36 4.97
N LEU A 92 5.15 -18.14 4.81
CA LEU A 92 5.65 -17.06 3.91
C LEU A 92 6.01 -17.53 2.50
N SER A 93 5.49 -18.69 2.09
CA SER A 93 5.83 -19.36 0.84
C SER A 93 4.58 -19.46 -0.01
N PRO A 94 4.62 -18.99 -1.26
CA PRO A 94 3.46 -19.00 -2.12
C PRO A 94 3.08 -20.46 -2.43
N ARG A 95 1.83 -20.83 -2.11
CA ARG A 95 1.24 -22.14 -2.40
C ARG A 95 -0.01 -21.99 -3.25
N CYS A 96 -0.36 -23.06 -3.97
CA CYS A 96 -1.63 -23.10 -4.67
C CYS A 96 -2.79 -23.19 -3.68
N VAL A 97 -3.82 -22.34 -3.84
CA VAL A 97 -5.02 -22.36 -2.98
C VAL A 97 -5.89 -23.61 -3.22
N HIS A 98 -5.74 -24.25 -4.38
CA HIS A 98 -6.52 -25.44 -4.75
C HIS A 98 -5.88 -26.74 -4.26
N CYS A 99 -4.60 -26.98 -4.60
CA CYS A 99 -3.92 -28.24 -4.29
C CYS A 99 -2.85 -28.14 -3.20
N TYR A 100 -2.62 -26.95 -2.64
CA TYR A 100 -1.65 -26.70 -1.55
C TYR A 100 -0.18 -26.95 -1.88
N GLU A 101 0.13 -27.26 -3.13
CA GLU A 101 1.51 -27.45 -3.61
C GLU A 101 2.30 -26.15 -3.52
N LEU A 102 3.56 -26.25 -3.11
CA LEU A 102 4.50 -25.14 -3.09
C LEU A 102 4.88 -24.73 -4.51
N TYR A 103 4.81 -23.43 -4.79
CA TYR A 103 5.41 -22.93 -6.02
C TYR A 103 6.95 -23.01 -5.92
N SER A 104 7.59 -23.53 -6.96
CA SER A 104 9.05 -23.67 -7.06
C SER A 104 9.63 -22.85 -8.23
N GLY A 105 10.93 -22.56 -8.15
CA GLY A 105 11.65 -21.82 -9.19
C GLY A 105 11.01 -20.46 -9.53
N SER A 106 10.88 -20.18 -10.83
CA SER A 106 10.28 -18.94 -11.32
C SER A 106 8.78 -18.80 -11.02
N ARG A 107 8.08 -19.88 -10.62
CA ARG A 107 6.65 -19.81 -10.27
C ARG A 107 6.41 -19.24 -8.87
N ARG A 108 7.47 -19.10 -8.05
CA ARG A 108 7.40 -18.45 -6.73
C ARG A 108 6.94 -17.01 -6.90
N LEU A 109 7.72 -16.24 -7.68
CA LEU A 109 7.45 -14.85 -8.00
C LEU A 109 6.15 -14.72 -8.80
N ALA A 110 5.17 -13.99 -8.27
CA ALA A 110 3.87 -13.86 -8.90
C ALA A 110 3.95 -13.23 -10.30
N LEU A 111 4.85 -12.26 -10.50
CA LEU A 111 5.10 -11.63 -11.80
C LEU A 111 5.59 -12.63 -12.86
N LEU A 112 6.56 -13.47 -12.50
CA LEU A 112 7.09 -14.49 -13.41
C LEU A 112 6.07 -15.62 -13.65
N ARG A 113 5.28 -15.98 -12.64
CA ARG A 113 4.18 -16.94 -12.79
C ARG A 113 3.10 -16.43 -13.74
N TYR A 114 2.78 -15.13 -13.69
CA TYR A 114 1.84 -14.49 -14.60
C TYR A 114 2.37 -14.50 -16.04
N LEU A 115 3.60 -14.00 -16.23
CA LEU A 115 4.19 -13.80 -17.56
C LEU A 115 4.55 -15.11 -18.27
N PHE A 116 5.15 -16.07 -17.56
CA PHE A 116 5.73 -17.26 -18.18
C PHE A 116 4.91 -18.53 -17.99
N HIS A 117 4.00 -18.58 -17.01
CA HIS A 117 3.26 -19.79 -16.64
C HIS A 117 1.74 -19.60 -16.69
N ASN A 118 1.25 -18.55 -17.36
CA ASN A 118 -0.17 -18.25 -17.55
C ASN A 118 -1.00 -18.30 -16.23
N ASN A 119 -0.35 -17.95 -15.12
CA ASN A 119 -0.90 -18.04 -13.76
C ASN A 119 -1.37 -19.44 -13.31
N SER A 120 -1.00 -20.53 -13.99
CA SER A 120 -1.47 -21.87 -13.65
C SER A 120 -0.54 -22.64 -12.70
N CYS A 121 -1.15 -23.48 -11.87
CA CYS A 121 -0.44 -24.43 -11.03
C CYS A 121 0.15 -25.57 -11.88
N SER A 122 1.37 -26.00 -11.60
CA SER A 122 2.00 -27.15 -12.28
C SER A 122 1.26 -28.45 -12.07
N THR A 123 0.61 -28.61 -10.92
CA THR A 123 0.06 -29.89 -10.47
C THR A 123 -1.43 -30.02 -10.74
N CYS A 124 -2.20 -28.94 -10.59
CA CYS A 124 -3.66 -28.98 -10.75
C CYS A 124 -4.20 -28.07 -11.87
N ASP A 125 -3.31 -27.39 -12.62
CA ASP A 125 -3.63 -26.42 -13.68
C ASP A 125 -4.62 -25.31 -13.27
N PHE A 126 -4.87 -25.17 -11.96
CA PHE A 126 -5.69 -24.11 -11.42
C PHE A 126 -5.02 -22.77 -11.71
N ARG A 127 -5.72 -21.91 -12.47
CA ARG A 127 -5.30 -20.53 -12.70
C ARG A 127 -5.57 -19.72 -11.45
N SER A 128 -4.51 -19.39 -10.73
CA SER A 128 -4.58 -18.46 -9.62
C SER A 128 -5.08 -17.13 -10.17
N GLN A 129 -6.30 -16.73 -9.78
CA GLN A 129 -6.79 -15.38 -10.07
C GLN A 129 -5.75 -14.38 -9.58
N ASP A 130 -5.50 -13.38 -10.43
CA ASP A 130 -4.70 -12.14 -10.42
C ASP A 130 -4.25 -11.49 -9.09
N GLN A 131 -4.15 -12.26 -8.02
CA GLN A 131 -4.20 -11.79 -6.64
C GLN A 131 -2.82 -11.33 -6.15
N ALA A 132 -1.74 -11.94 -6.61
CA ALA A 132 -0.39 -11.52 -6.22
C ALA A 132 0.29 -10.66 -7.31
N PHE A 133 -0.19 -10.72 -8.56
CA PHE A 133 0.41 -9.96 -9.66
C PHE A 133 0.23 -8.44 -9.49
N ARG A 134 -1.00 -7.98 -9.29
CA ARG A 134 -1.29 -6.53 -9.21
C ARG A 134 -0.59 -5.82 -8.04
N PRO A 135 -0.62 -6.34 -6.79
CA PRO A 135 0.10 -5.71 -5.70
C PRO A 135 1.61 -5.66 -5.94
N GLN A 136 2.19 -6.74 -6.51
CA GLN A 136 3.62 -6.78 -6.82
C GLN A 136 4.00 -5.75 -7.89
N LEU A 137 3.22 -5.65 -8.98
CA LEU A 137 3.46 -4.66 -10.03
C LEU A 137 3.40 -3.22 -9.48
N VAL A 138 2.36 -2.89 -8.71
CA VAL A 138 2.20 -1.56 -8.09
C VAL A 138 3.34 -1.27 -7.11
N THR A 139 3.81 -2.28 -6.37
CA THR A 139 4.94 -2.12 -5.44
C THR A 139 6.25 -1.85 -6.18
N ILE A 140 6.52 -2.54 -7.30
CA ILE A 140 7.70 -2.30 -8.14
C ILE A 140 7.69 -0.86 -8.68
N ILE A 141 6.56 -0.45 -9.28
CA ILE A 141 6.42 0.88 -9.88
C ILE A 141 6.55 1.97 -8.81
N GLY A 142 5.80 1.84 -7.71
CA GLY A 142 5.83 2.82 -6.63
C GLY A 142 7.19 2.92 -5.94
N THR A 143 7.83 1.79 -5.64
CA THR A 143 9.17 1.76 -5.01
C THR A 143 10.19 2.43 -5.92
N THR A 144 10.12 2.14 -7.22
CA THR A 144 11.01 2.76 -8.22
C THR A 144 10.79 4.25 -8.31
N TYR A 145 9.53 4.71 -8.35
CA TYR A 145 9.20 6.13 -8.35
C TYR A 145 9.79 6.85 -7.12
N VAL A 146 9.52 6.34 -5.92
CA VAL A 146 9.98 6.97 -4.66
C VAL A 146 11.51 7.01 -4.56
N VAL A 147 12.21 5.93 -4.94
CA VAL A 147 13.68 5.89 -4.88
C VAL A 147 14.31 6.79 -5.93
N VAL A 148 13.76 6.85 -7.14
CA VAL A 148 14.30 7.68 -8.23
C VAL A 148 14.01 9.16 -7.99
N SER A 149 12.86 9.53 -7.41
CA SER A 149 12.53 10.92 -7.10
C SER A 149 13.23 11.44 -5.84
N GLY A 150 13.26 10.64 -4.77
CA GLY A 150 13.81 11.05 -3.47
C GLY A 150 15.30 10.77 -3.27
N GLY A 151 15.91 9.91 -4.11
CA GLY A 151 17.31 9.49 -3.94
C GLY A 151 17.57 8.76 -2.63
N LEU A 152 18.83 8.73 -2.18
CA LEU A 152 19.26 8.06 -0.94
C LEU A 152 19.18 8.98 0.28
N GLU A 153 17.98 9.52 0.55
CA GLU A 153 17.73 10.35 1.72
C GLU A 153 16.92 9.60 2.80
N PRO A 154 17.05 9.97 4.08
CA PRO A 154 16.21 9.40 5.15
C PRO A 154 14.70 9.58 4.89
N LYS A 155 14.31 10.67 4.22
CA LYS A 155 12.91 10.93 3.83
C LYS A 155 12.39 9.89 2.83
N THR A 156 13.24 9.39 1.92
CA THR A 156 12.90 8.32 0.99
C THR A 156 12.51 7.05 1.71
N LEU A 157 13.19 6.70 2.81
CA LEU A 157 12.85 5.52 3.63
C LEU A 157 11.45 5.66 4.25
N ILE A 158 11.10 6.85 4.73
CA ILE A 158 9.76 7.15 5.24
C ILE A 158 8.72 7.03 4.11
N GLY A 159 9.02 7.57 2.92
CA GLY A 159 8.15 7.46 1.75
C GLY A 159 7.91 6.01 1.31
N LEU A 160 8.95 5.15 1.34
CA LEU A 160 8.83 3.73 1.06
C LEU A 160 7.96 3.02 2.10
N PHE A 161 8.19 3.30 3.39
CA PHE A 161 7.37 2.77 4.48
C PHE A 161 5.88 3.13 4.31
N GLN A 162 5.59 4.41 4.05
CA GLN A 162 4.23 4.90 3.79
C GLN A 162 3.61 4.21 2.58
N LEU A 163 4.32 4.17 1.46
CA LEU A 163 3.87 3.56 0.21
C LEU A 163 3.49 2.09 0.41
N TRP A 164 4.37 1.30 1.04
CA TRP A 164 4.15 -0.14 1.22
C TRP A 164 2.93 -0.44 2.10
N LEU A 165 2.74 0.31 3.20
CA LEU A 165 1.57 0.18 4.05
C LEU A 165 0.29 0.60 3.31
N LEU A 166 0.34 1.72 2.57
CA LEU A 166 -0.79 2.20 1.76
C LEU A 166 -1.20 1.18 0.70
N ILE A 167 -0.25 0.59 -0.04
CA ILE A 167 -0.53 -0.47 -1.02
C ILE A 167 -1.22 -1.66 -0.34
N ALA A 168 -0.70 -2.14 0.80
CA ALA A 168 -1.31 -3.24 1.53
C ALA A 168 -2.75 -2.90 1.97
N ILE A 169 -2.98 -1.73 2.54
CA ILE A 169 -4.31 -1.25 2.97
C ILE A 169 -5.27 -1.16 1.78
N ALA A 170 -4.84 -0.60 0.65
CA ALA A 170 -5.67 -0.43 -0.54
C ALA A 170 -6.15 -1.78 -1.08
N PHE A 171 -5.24 -2.74 -1.28
CA PHE A 171 -5.61 -4.05 -1.82
C PHE A 171 -6.44 -4.89 -0.85
N ILE A 172 -6.19 -4.79 0.46
CA ILE A 172 -7.06 -5.42 1.47
C ILE A 172 -8.46 -4.79 1.42
N SER A 173 -8.55 -3.46 1.31
CA SER A 173 -9.83 -2.74 1.26
C SER A 173 -10.65 -3.08 0.01
N VAL A 174 -10.02 -3.17 -1.17
CA VAL A 174 -10.69 -3.58 -2.41
C VAL A 174 -11.27 -4.98 -2.28
N ARG A 175 -10.55 -5.91 -1.64
CA ARG A 175 -10.96 -7.31 -1.54
C ARG A 175 -12.01 -7.59 -0.48
N GLN A 176 -11.74 -7.12 0.73
CA GLN A 176 -12.45 -7.54 1.94
C GLN A 176 -13.30 -6.43 2.52
N HIS A 177 -13.29 -5.25 1.87
CA HIS A 177 -14.09 -4.11 2.30
C HIS A 177 -13.74 -3.63 3.72
N LEU A 178 -12.52 -3.94 4.16
CA LEU A 178 -12.00 -3.72 5.50
C LEU A 178 -10.74 -2.84 5.46
N VAL A 179 -10.58 -2.00 6.48
CA VAL A 179 -9.34 -1.23 6.72
C VAL A 179 -8.73 -1.76 8.02
N PRO A 180 -7.63 -2.52 7.96
CA PRO A 180 -7.11 -3.22 9.12
C PRO A 180 -6.26 -2.31 10.01
N ASN A 181 -6.63 -2.20 11.28
CA ASN A 181 -5.93 -1.32 12.22
C ASN A 181 -4.47 -1.70 12.46
N VAL A 182 -4.12 -2.99 12.29
CA VAL A 182 -2.74 -3.48 12.36
C VAL A 182 -1.80 -2.79 11.35
N LEU A 183 -2.34 -2.24 10.25
CA LEU A 183 -1.57 -1.48 9.25
C LEU A 183 -1.70 0.03 9.44
N THR A 184 -2.85 0.53 9.88
CA THR A 184 -3.07 1.97 10.05
C THR A 184 -2.37 2.52 11.29
N TYR A 185 -2.24 1.74 12.38
CA TYR A 185 -1.50 2.19 13.56
C TYR A 185 -0.01 2.42 13.28
N PRO A 186 0.75 1.47 12.68
CA PRO A 186 2.13 1.73 12.28
C PRO A 186 2.26 2.93 11.35
N LEU A 187 1.32 3.10 10.41
CA LEU A 187 1.33 4.24 9.49
C LEU A 187 1.17 5.56 10.24
N LEU A 188 0.18 5.66 11.15
CA LEU A 188 -0.06 6.86 11.96
C LEU A 188 1.16 7.21 12.82
N TRP A 189 1.63 6.27 13.62
CA TRP A 189 2.74 6.52 14.53
C TRP A 189 4.06 6.76 13.79
N GLY A 190 4.29 6.04 12.70
CA GLY A 190 5.44 6.25 11.83
C GLY A 190 5.47 7.67 11.24
N ASN A 191 4.32 8.19 10.80
CA ASN A 191 4.22 9.56 10.29
C ASN A 191 4.46 10.62 11.37
N LEU A 192 3.91 10.43 12.57
CA LEU A 192 4.15 11.34 13.69
C LEU A 192 5.62 11.33 14.13
N LEU A 193 6.25 10.15 14.21
CA LEU A 193 7.67 10.02 14.52
C LEU A 193 8.53 10.66 13.44
N ALA A 194 8.25 10.39 12.16
CA ALA A 194 8.97 11.01 11.04
C ALA A 194 8.87 12.55 11.10
N SER A 195 7.69 13.08 11.43
CA SER A 195 7.47 14.52 11.61
C SER A 195 8.25 15.07 12.81
N ALA A 196 8.31 14.34 13.92
CA ALA A 196 9.08 14.72 15.11
C ALA A 196 10.59 14.81 14.84
N PHE A 197 11.11 14.00 13.90
CA PHE A 197 12.50 14.08 13.45
C PHE A 197 12.72 15.04 12.26
N GLY A 198 11.70 15.80 11.84
CA GLY A 198 11.80 16.73 10.70
C GLY A 198 11.96 16.04 9.34
N LEU A 199 11.59 14.76 9.23
CA LEU A 199 11.68 13.96 8.00
C LEU A 199 10.40 14.01 7.15
N ALA A 200 9.31 14.56 7.70
CA ALA A 200 8.02 14.70 7.03
C ALA A 200 7.49 16.14 7.18
N VAL A 201 6.17 16.32 7.18
CA VAL A 201 5.52 17.61 7.42
C VAL A 201 5.82 18.13 8.85
N PRO A 202 5.68 19.45 9.12
CA PRO A 202 5.83 19.98 10.47
C PRO A 202 4.95 19.23 11.48
N ILE A 203 5.49 18.96 12.67
CA ILE A 203 4.82 18.11 13.67
C ILE A 203 3.47 18.69 14.09
N GLU A 204 3.33 20.02 14.18
CA GLU A 204 2.07 20.68 14.50
C GLU A 204 1.02 20.35 13.42
N SER A 205 1.41 20.43 12.14
CA SER A 205 0.55 20.10 11.01
C SER A 205 0.19 18.61 10.99
N ALA A 206 1.13 17.72 11.29
CA ALA A 206 0.89 16.28 11.37
C ALA A 206 -0.10 15.92 12.48
N VAL A 207 0.07 16.51 13.67
CA VAL A 207 -0.81 16.26 14.83
C VAL A 207 -2.21 16.80 14.55
N ILE A 208 -2.33 18.04 14.05
CA ILE A 208 -3.63 18.62 13.69
C ILE A 208 -4.28 17.79 12.58
N GLY A 209 -3.51 17.37 11.58
CA GLY A 209 -3.98 16.51 10.50
C GLY A 209 -4.51 15.17 11.02
N ALA A 210 -3.82 14.53 11.97
CA ALA A 210 -4.28 13.31 12.61
C ALA A 210 -5.62 13.50 13.33
N VAL A 211 -5.75 14.58 14.10
CA VAL A 211 -6.98 14.92 14.84
C VAL A 211 -8.14 15.17 13.88
N VAL A 212 -7.93 16.05 12.89
CA VAL A 212 -8.97 16.40 11.91
C VAL A 212 -9.33 15.20 11.04
N GLY A 213 -8.35 14.40 10.64
CA GLY A 213 -8.57 13.18 9.87
C GLY A 213 -9.40 12.14 10.61
N TYR A 214 -9.15 11.95 11.91
CA TYR A 214 -9.96 11.07 12.74
C TYR A 214 -11.38 11.63 12.96
N MET A 215 -11.45 12.88 13.45
CA MET A 215 -12.71 13.51 13.86
C MET A 215 -13.62 13.77 12.67
N GLY A 216 -13.07 14.10 11.50
CA GLY A 216 -13.83 14.27 10.27
C GLY A 216 -14.54 12.98 9.85
N GLN A 217 -13.84 11.84 9.89
CA GLN A 217 -14.44 10.54 9.58
C GLN A 217 -15.52 10.15 10.60
N TRP A 218 -15.26 10.41 11.88
CA TRP A 218 -16.24 10.19 12.95
C TRP A 218 -17.50 11.06 12.80
N LEU A 219 -17.34 12.33 12.44
CA LEU A 219 -18.44 13.24 12.20
C LEU A 219 -19.29 12.78 11.00
N ILE A 220 -18.65 12.32 9.91
CA ILE A 220 -19.36 11.78 8.76
C ILE A 220 -20.14 10.52 9.12
N LEU A 221 -19.58 9.63 9.96
CA LEU A 221 -20.33 8.49 10.49
C LEU A 221 -21.57 8.96 11.23
N ILE A 222 -21.44 9.93 12.15
CA ILE A 222 -22.57 10.46 12.92
C ILE A 222 -23.64 11.05 12.01
N ILE A 223 -23.25 11.92 11.08
CA ILE A 223 -24.18 12.54 10.12
C ILE A 223 -24.88 11.45 9.30
N SER A 224 -24.16 10.44 8.82
CA SER A 224 -24.73 9.33 8.05
C SER A 224 -25.73 8.50 8.85
N ARG A 225 -25.47 8.26 10.14
CA ARG A 225 -26.38 7.57 11.05
C ARG A 225 -27.69 8.33 11.24
N PHE A 226 -27.62 9.66 11.39
CA PHE A 226 -28.83 10.47 11.58
C PHE A 226 -29.63 10.69 10.29
N THR A 227 -28.94 10.84 9.14
CA THR A 227 -29.59 11.15 7.86
C THR A 227 -30.05 9.92 7.09
N ILE A 228 -29.15 8.94 6.92
CA ILE A 228 -29.36 7.76 6.06
C ILE A 228 -29.78 6.54 6.88
N LYS A 229 -29.71 6.63 8.22
CA LYS A 229 -29.98 5.52 9.16
C LYS A 229 -29.13 4.28 8.88
N GLN A 230 -28.00 4.47 8.21
CA GLN A 230 -27.02 3.44 7.87
C GLN A 230 -25.63 3.97 8.15
N GLU A 231 -24.72 3.07 8.48
CA GLU A 231 -23.31 3.40 8.68
C GLU A 231 -22.62 3.42 7.33
N LEU A 232 -22.30 4.61 6.82
CA LEU A 232 -21.60 4.73 5.53
C LEU A 232 -20.10 4.44 5.64
N VAL A 233 -19.53 4.53 6.83
CA VAL A 233 -18.08 4.49 7.06
C VAL A 233 -17.78 3.43 8.12
N GLY A 234 -16.91 2.46 7.80
CA GLY A 234 -16.44 1.50 8.79
C GLY A 234 -15.46 2.15 9.76
N TYR A 235 -15.47 1.74 11.03
CA TYR A 235 -14.60 2.29 12.08
C TYR A 235 -13.10 2.26 11.75
N GLY A 236 -12.63 1.28 10.96
CA GLY A 236 -11.23 1.23 10.51
C GLY A 236 -10.82 2.44 9.66
N SER A 237 -11.76 3.10 8.99
CA SER A 237 -11.50 4.32 8.21
C SER A 237 -11.12 5.52 9.07
N PHE A 238 -11.42 5.50 10.39
CA PHE A 238 -11.08 6.62 11.28
C PHE A 238 -9.57 6.70 11.49
N MET A 239 -8.97 5.54 11.80
CA MET A 239 -7.51 5.45 11.96
C MET A 239 -6.78 5.64 10.64
N ALA A 240 -7.35 5.21 9.51
CA ALA A 240 -6.79 5.55 8.20
C ALA A 240 -6.84 7.06 7.91
N GLY A 241 -7.96 7.72 8.23
CA GLY A 241 -8.08 9.18 8.10
C GLY A 241 -7.05 9.91 8.97
N ALA A 242 -6.87 9.47 10.21
CA ALA A 242 -5.83 9.99 11.10
C ALA A 242 -4.43 9.78 10.52
N ALA A 243 -4.11 8.59 10.03
CA ALA A 243 -2.81 8.26 9.47
C ALA A 243 -2.49 9.08 8.22
N ILE A 244 -3.46 9.27 7.33
CA ILE A 244 -3.34 10.12 6.12
C ILE A 244 -3.21 11.59 6.49
N GLY A 245 -3.96 12.06 7.49
CA GLY A 245 -3.83 13.42 8.00
C GLY A 245 -2.46 13.67 8.63
N ALA A 246 -1.91 12.72 9.37
CA ALA A 246 -0.53 12.79 9.88
C ALA A 246 0.52 12.75 8.75
N MET A 247 0.22 12.03 7.67
CA MET A 247 1.12 11.89 6.52
C MET A 247 1.26 13.19 5.73
N LEU A 248 0.13 13.84 5.43
CA LEU A 248 0.04 14.98 4.51
C LEU A 248 -0.05 16.33 5.25
N GLY A 249 -0.27 16.31 6.57
CA GLY A 249 -0.64 17.50 7.33
C GLY A 249 -2.14 17.81 7.20
N TRP A 250 -2.59 18.83 7.91
CA TRP A 250 -4.04 19.09 8.04
C TRP A 250 -4.69 19.59 6.74
N GLU A 251 -4.05 20.48 5.98
CA GLU A 251 -4.62 21.04 4.74
C GLU A 251 -4.76 19.96 3.66
N GLN A 252 -3.65 19.33 3.31
CA GLN A 252 -3.61 18.29 2.28
C GLN A 252 -4.33 17.02 2.74
N GLY A 253 -4.30 16.70 4.04
CA GLY A 253 -5.06 15.60 4.62
C GLY A 253 -6.58 15.79 4.48
N CYS A 254 -7.09 17.00 4.75
CA CYS A 254 -8.49 17.34 4.52
C CYS A 254 -8.87 17.19 3.04
N LEU A 255 -8.02 17.68 2.14
CA LEU A 255 -8.22 17.57 0.71
C LEU A 255 -8.23 16.10 0.25
N ALA A 256 -7.32 15.27 0.77
CA ALA A 256 -7.28 13.84 0.48
C ALA A 256 -8.55 13.12 0.91
N ILE A 257 -9.06 13.43 2.10
CA ILE A 257 -10.31 12.87 2.61
C ILE A 257 -11.49 13.31 1.73
N ALA A 258 -11.60 14.60 1.43
CA ALA A 258 -12.65 15.13 0.57
C ALA A 258 -12.62 14.47 -0.82
N PHE A 259 -11.44 14.36 -1.42
CA PHE A 259 -11.27 13.72 -2.73
C PHE A 259 -11.66 12.24 -2.71
N ALA A 260 -11.34 11.51 -1.62
CA ALA A 260 -11.78 10.12 -1.47
C ALA A 260 -13.32 9.98 -1.49
N TYR A 261 -14.05 10.90 -0.85
CA TYR A 261 -15.51 10.91 -0.87
C TYR A 261 -16.08 11.28 -2.25
N ILE A 262 -15.42 12.17 -3.00
CA ILE A 262 -15.83 12.50 -4.38
C ILE A 262 -15.68 11.26 -5.27
N LEU A 263 -14.53 10.59 -5.23
CA LEU A 263 -14.30 9.35 -5.98
C LEU A 263 -15.34 8.29 -5.60
N LYS A 264 -15.66 8.21 -4.31
CA LYS A 264 -16.67 7.30 -3.79
C LYS A 264 -18.07 7.58 -4.32
N LEU A 265 -18.47 8.85 -4.35
CA LEU A 265 -19.74 9.26 -4.92
C LEU A 265 -19.81 8.91 -6.42
N GLY A 266 -18.72 9.14 -7.16
CA GLY A 266 -18.59 8.74 -8.57
C GLY A 266 -18.79 7.24 -8.78
N GLU A 267 -18.13 6.40 -7.98
CA GLU A 267 -18.31 4.94 -7.99
C GLU A 267 -19.79 4.55 -7.78
N ASN A 268 -20.42 5.14 -6.77
CA ASN A 268 -21.83 4.88 -6.44
C ASN A 268 -22.77 5.30 -7.58
N MET A 269 -22.53 6.43 -8.23
CA MET A 269 -23.34 6.89 -9.37
C MET A 269 -23.25 5.95 -10.58
N VAL A 270 -22.04 5.43 -10.87
CA VAL A 270 -21.85 4.44 -11.94
C VAL A 270 -22.52 3.11 -11.58
N ARG A 271 -22.46 2.68 -10.32
CA ARG A 271 -23.05 1.42 -9.85
C ARG A 271 -24.57 1.48 -9.78
N TYR A 272 -25.13 2.63 -9.34
CA TYR A 272 -26.56 2.89 -9.31
C TYR A 272 -27.21 2.79 -10.70
N ARG A 273 -26.49 3.24 -11.74
CA ARG A 273 -26.93 3.07 -13.14
C ARG A 273 -26.96 1.61 -13.62
N LYS A 274 -26.26 0.71 -12.93
CA LYS A 274 -26.04 -0.66 -13.42
C LYS A 274 -26.95 -1.70 -12.77
N LEU A 275 -27.26 -1.67 -11.47
CA LEU A 275 -28.12 -2.67 -10.80
C LEU A 275 -28.62 -2.15 -9.44
N LEU A 276 -29.94 -2.13 -9.22
CA LEU A 276 -30.55 -1.87 -7.91
C LEU A 276 -30.43 -3.11 -7.01
N GLY A 277 -29.60 -3.01 -5.98
CA GLY A 277 -29.59 -3.87 -4.80
C GLY A 277 -29.28 -3.00 -3.57
N PRO A 278 -29.59 -3.45 -2.34
CA PRO A 278 -29.44 -2.65 -1.13
C PRO A 278 -28.03 -2.10 -1.02
N THR A 279 -27.92 -0.86 -0.54
CA THR A 279 -26.70 -0.11 -0.26
C THR A 279 -25.77 -0.91 0.65
N GLN A 280 -24.97 -1.80 0.06
CA GLN A 280 -23.87 -2.45 0.77
C GLN A 280 -22.88 -1.35 1.18
N LEU A 281 -22.29 -1.47 2.37
CA LEU A 281 -21.15 -0.67 2.79
C LEU A 281 -20.09 -0.71 1.68
N VAL A 282 -20.03 0.33 0.86
CA VAL A 282 -19.02 0.39 -0.19
C VAL A 282 -17.76 0.93 0.51
N PRO A 283 -16.60 0.27 0.44
CA PRO A 283 -15.47 0.58 1.31
C PRO A 283 -14.85 1.90 0.90
N LEU A 284 -14.62 2.78 1.86
CA LEU A 284 -13.93 4.05 1.66
C LEU A 284 -12.39 3.87 1.60
N GLY A 285 -11.87 2.79 2.17
CA GLY A 285 -10.44 2.60 2.41
C GLY A 285 -9.54 2.71 1.17
N HIS A 286 -9.91 2.07 0.06
CA HIS A 286 -9.12 2.15 -1.17
C HIS A 286 -9.14 3.56 -1.79
N TRP A 287 -10.27 4.26 -1.74
CA TRP A 287 -10.34 5.65 -2.22
C TRP A 287 -9.53 6.62 -1.36
N LEU A 288 -9.53 6.41 -0.03
CA LEU A 288 -8.67 7.16 0.90
C LEU A 288 -7.18 6.98 0.57
N VAL A 289 -6.75 5.75 0.29
CA VAL A 289 -5.37 5.50 -0.11
C VAL A 289 -5.06 6.13 -1.45
N MET A 290 -5.93 5.97 -2.45
CA MET A 290 -5.70 6.50 -3.80
C MET A 290 -5.61 8.03 -3.80
N SER A 291 -6.47 8.71 -3.03
CA SER A 291 -6.40 10.17 -2.89
C SER A 291 -5.13 10.61 -2.17
N ALA A 292 -4.74 9.92 -1.10
CA ALA A 292 -3.53 10.22 -0.34
C ALA A 292 -2.26 10.03 -1.20
N LEU A 293 -2.16 8.95 -1.97
CA LEU A 293 -1.05 8.71 -2.89
C LEU A 293 -1.01 9.77 -3.98
N SER A 294 -2.17 10.13 -4.55
CA SER A 294 -2.25 11.12 -5.62
C SER A 294 -1.77 12.50 -5.14
N ILE A 295 -2.19 12.93 -3.94
CA ILE A 295 -1.80 14.23 -3.38
C ILE A 295 -0.37 14.22 -2.86
N GLY A 296 0.07 13.13 -2.23
CA GLY A 296 1.43 12.96 -1.75
C GLY A 296 2.46 12.92 -2.89
N MET A 297 2.14 12.31 -4.02
CA MET A 297 3.01 12.31 -5.22
C MET A 297 3.07 13.68 -5.92
N LEU A 298 2.08 14.55 -5.72
CA LEU A 298 2.06 15.89 -6.31
C LEU A 298 2.84 16.93 -5.50
N HIS A 299 3.06 16.67 -4.21
CA HIS A 299 3.74 17.60 -3.29
C HIS A 299 5.04 17.04 -2.69
N GLY A 300 5.46 15.86 -3.15
CA GLY A 300 6.73 15.21 -2.80
C GLY A 300 7.86 15.63 -3.72
#